data_AF-A0A4R0XGQ3-F1
#
_entry.id   AF-A0A4R0XGQ3-F1
#
_cell.length_a   1.000
_cell.length_b   1.000
_cell.length_c   1.000
_cell.angle_alpha   90.00
_cell.angle_beta   90.00
_cell.angle_gamma   90.00
#
_symmetry.space_group_name_H-M   'P 1'
#
loop_
_entity.id
_entity.type
_entity.pdbx_description
1 polymer ?
#
loop_
_entity_poly.entity_id
_entity_poly.type
_entity_poly.pdbx_seq_one_letter_code
_entity_poly.pdbx_strand_id
1 'polypeptide(L)'
;MSDLFDGSDPIVNRAIAIMGGPDAFRNALDADNAAMKSQWNQDITSIGRILRAHLFVEHYLTEHLQVVNPRLGDLDEARLAFAQKVHLLEGDAPPAISYLVPGIKRLNAVRNRLAHNLAATVTDEDAAVFLSCLSRFRFISVENLNGKNLSEDPLDVLDRFAEFAASSLHNSSSAFGRAYLQAIEEGYPHVLHHGPPKPQRPAT
;
A
#
# COMPACT_ATOMS: atom_id res chain seq x y z
N MET A 1 29.11 -19.41 21.68
CA MET A 1 29.73 -18.07 21.56
C MET A 1 31.11 -18.00 22.23
N SER A 2 31.51 -18.98 23.06
CA SER A 2 32.86 -19.03 23.68
C SER A 2 34.00 -19.30 22.71
N ASP A 3 33.74 -19.86 21.53
CA ASP A 3 34.78 -20.28 20.58
C ASP A 3 35.07 -19.25 19.47
N LEU A 4 34.38 -18.11 19.43
CA LEU A 4 34.61 -17.12 18.36
C LEU A 4 35.85 -16.26 18.57
N PHE A 5 36.43 -16.29 19.76
CA PHE A 5 37.60 -15.52 20.14
C PHE A 5 38.53 -16.40 20.97
N ASP A 6 39.32 -17.23 20.30
CA ASP A 6 40.54 -17.77 20.91
C ASP A 6 41.37 -16.58 21.42
N GLY A 7 41.76 -16.61 22.69
CA GLY A 7 42.45 -15.51 23.39
C GLY A 7 43.85 -15.19 22.83
N SER A 8 44.17 -15.71 21.66
CA SER A 8 45.40 -15.50 20.90
C SER A 8 45.34 -14.30 19.93
N ASP A 9 44.16 -13.74 19.62
CA ASP A 9 44.05 -12.60 18.69
C ASP A 9 44.60 -11.30 19.34
N PRO A 10 45.71 -10.74 18.82
CA PRO A 10 46.31 -9.51 19.36
C PRO A 10 45.37 -8.30 19.33
N ILE A 11 44.45 -8.23 18.37
CA ILE A 11 43.49 -7.15 18.21
C ILE A 11 42.42 -7.24 19.29
N VAL A 12 41.87 -8.43 19.53
CA VAL A 12 40.86 -8.67 20.57
C VAL A 12 41.45 -8.39 21.94
N ASN A 13 42.68 -8.85 22.20
CA ASN A 13 43.39 -8.57 23.45
C ASN A 13 43.63 -7.07 23.66
N ARG A 14 43.97 -6.34 22.60
CA ARG A 14 44.12 -4.87 22.67
C ARG A 14 42.79 -4.18 22.92
N ALA A 15 41.70 -4.62 22.29
CA ALA A 15 40.36 -4.10 22.51
C ALA A 15 39.88 -4.33 23.95
N ILE A 16 40.11 -5.53 24.50
CA ILE A 16 39.83 -5.85 25.91
C ILE A 16 40.58 -4.89 26.85
N ALA A 17 41.87 -4.64 26.58
CA ALA A 17 42.67 -3.71 27.39
C ALA A 17 42.15 -2.27 27.32
N ILE A 18 41.76 -1.79 26.12
CA ILE A 18 41.18 -0.44 25.93
C ILE A 18 39.86 -0.30 26.69
N MET A 19 39.02 -1.33 26.68
CA MET A 19 37.68 -1.33 27.28
C MET A 19 37.71 -1.54 28.80
N GLY A 20 38.89 -1.69 29.43
CA GLY A 20 39.03 -1.81 30.88
C GLY A 20 38.89 -3.24 31.42
N GLY A 21 39.00 -4.25 30.55
CA GLY A 21 39.06 -5.66 30.93
C GLY A 21 37.99 -6.53 30.26
N PRO A 22 38.07 -7.86 30.45
CA PRO A 22 37.25 -8.82 29.72
C PRO A 22 35.74 -8.66 29.95
N ASP A 23 35.33 -8.30 31.17
CA ASP A 23 33.91 -8.18 31.51
C ASP A 23 33.27 -6.95 30.88
N ALA A 24 33.97 -5.80 30.91
CA ALA A 24 33.51 -4.59 30.23
C ALA A 24 33.42 -4.78 28.71
N PHE A 25 34.41 -5.47 28.12
CA PHE A 25 34.39 -5.84 26.70
C PHE A 25 33.20 -6.75 26.34
N ARG A 26 32.95 -7.82 27.12
CA ARG A 26 31.82 -8.73 26.88
C ARG A 26 30.48 -8.02 27.00
N ASN A 27 30.30 -7.22 28.05
CA ASN A 27 29.05 -6.48 28.26
C ASN A 27 28.76 -5.50 27.11
N ALA A 28 29.78 -4.78 26.63
CA ALA A 28 29.63 -3.89 25.48
C ALA A 28 29.29 -4.67 24.21
N LEU A 29 30.01 -5.77 23.94
CA LEU A 29 29.77 -6.63 22.77
C LEU A 29 28.36 -7.24 22.80
N ASP A 30 27.90 -7.70 23.95
CA ASP A 30 26.56 -8.26 24.12
C ASP A 30 25.47 -7.20 23.93
N ALA A 31 25.68 -5.99 24.45
CA ALA A 31 24.78 -4.86 24.23
C ALA A 31 24.70 -4.46 22.76
N ASP A 32 25.84 -4.33 22.07
CA ASP A 32 25.91 -4.02 20.64
C ASP A 32 25.25 -5.11 19.79
N ASN A 33 25.52 -6.39 20.10
CA ASN A 33 24.89 -7.51 19.43
C ASN A 33 23.38 -7.56 19.67
N ALA A 34 22.91 -7.25 20.88
CA ALA A 34 21.49 -7.19 21.19
C ALA A 34 20.81 -6.05 20.41
N ALA A 35 21.43 -4.87 20.34
CA ALA A 35 20.94 -3.74 19.57
C ALA A 35 20.85 -4.10 18.07
N MET A 36 21.90 -4.69 17.50
CA MET A 36 21.91 -5.13 16.10
C MET A 36 20.86 -6.22 15.82
N LYS A 37 20.76 -7.23 16.69
CA LYS A 37 19.76 -8.31 16.53
C LYS A 37 18.33 -7.79 16.65
N SER A 38 18.07 -6.76 17.45
CA SER A 38 16.73 -6.17 17.52
C SER A 38 16.31 -5.56 16.18
N GLN A 39 17.23 -4.93 15.44
CA GLN A 39 16.98 -4.44 14.08
C GLN A 39 16.81 -5.56 13.04
N TRP A 40 17.42 -6.73 13.26
CA TRP A 40 17.24 -7.90 12.39
C TRP A 40 15.90 -8.63 12.64
N ASN A 41 15.49 -8.73 13.90
CA ASN A 41 14.30 -9.46 14.33
C ASN A 41 13.02 -8.63 14.17
N GLN A 42 12.77 -8.16 12.96
CA GLN A 42 11.58 -7.38 12.61
C GLN A 42 10.42 -8.32 12.28
N ASP A 43 9.20 -7.78 12.31
CA ASP A 43 8.00 -8.53 11.96
C ASP A 43 7.93 -8.79 10.44
N ILE A 44 8.57 -9.88 10.01
CA ILE A 44 8.62 -10.31 8.61
C ILE A 44 7.23 -10.54 8.01
N THR A 45 6.22 -10.86 8.83
CA THR A 45 4.85 -11.10 8.36
C THR A 45 4.22 -9.79 7.94
N SER A 46 4.31 -8.76 8.81
CA SER A 46 3.81 -7.42 8.49
C SER A 46 4.52 -6.80 7.29
N ILE A 47 5.85 -6.94 7.23
CA ILE A 47 6.67 -6.51 6.09
C ILE A 47 6.20 -7.19 4.80
N GLY A 48 6.03 -8.52 4.83
CA GLY A 48 5.57 -9.31 3.69
C GLY A 48 4.17 -8.92 3.21
N ARG A 49 3.24 -8.64 4.13
CA ARG A 49 1.88 -8.19 3.81
C ARG A 49 1.88 -6.83 3.11
N ILE A 50 2.61 -5.85 3.65
CA ILE A 50 2.74 -4.51 3.04
C ILE A 50 3.35 -4.61 1.63
N LEU A 51 4.44 -5.38 1.48
CA LEU A 51 5.12 -5.52 0.20
C LEU A 51 4.24 -6.23 -0.83
N ARG A 52 3.57 -7.32 -0.44
CA ARG A 52 2.61 -8.04 -1.30
C ARG A 52 1.50 -7.11 -1.78
N ALA A 53 0.88 -6.36 -0.87
CA ALA A 53 -0.18 -5.42 -1.21
C ALA A 53 0.27 -4.36 -2.22
N HIS A 54 1.46 -3.79 -2.01
CA HIS A 54 2.07 -2.82 -2.93
C HIS A 54 2.30 -3.41 -4.32
N LEU A 55 2.97 -4.56 -4.41
CA LEU A 55 3.29 -5.22 -5.69
C LEU A 55 2.01 -5.63 -6.44
N PHE A 56 1.01 -6.13 -5.72
CA PHE A 56 -0.26 -6.54 -6.31
C PHE A 56 -1.02 -5.37 -6.92
N VAL A 57 -1.13 -4.24 -6.21
CA VAL A 57 -1.75 -3.02 -6.75
C VAL A 57 -0.93 -2.44 -7.90
N GLU A 58 0.40 -2.46 -7.81
CA GLU A 58 1.26 -1.95 -8.87
C GLU A 58 1.11 -2.72 -10.18
N HIS A 59 1.00 -4.05 -10.10
CA HIS A 59 0.78 -4.91 -11.25
C HIS A 59 -0.49 -4.49 -12.01
N TYR A 60 -1.64 -4.44 -11.33
CA TYR A 60 -2.90 -4.05 -11.98
C TYR A 60 -2.98 -2.57 -12.35
N LEU A 61 -2.26 -1.69 -11.64
CA LEU A 61 -2.12 -0.30 -12.05
C LEU A 61 -1.39 -0.21 -13.39
N THR A 62 -0.32 -0.99 -13.56
CA THR A 62 0.47 -1.02 -14.80
C THR A 62 -0.36 -1.57 -15.96
N GLU A 63 -1.04 -2.70 -15.76
CA GLU A 63 -1.95 -3.27 -16.76
C GLU A 63 -3.05 -2.28 -17.15
N HIS A 64 -3.70 -1.67 -16.15
CA HIS A 64 -4.75 -0.69 -16.39
C HIS A 64 -4.26 0.47 -17.26
N LEU A 65 -3.10 1.06 -16.92
CA LEU A 65 -2.52 2.18 -17.67
C LEU A 65 -2.18 1.80 -19.12
N GLN A 66 -1.63 0.61 -19.36
CA GLN A 66 -1.34 0.11 -20.71
C GLN A 66 -2.62 -0.08 -21.54
N VAL A 67 -3.68 -0.58 -20.91
CA VAL A 67 -4.96 -0.82 -21.58
C VAL A 67 -5.68 0.49 -21.92
N VAL A 68 -5.76 1.43 -20.99
CA VAL A 68 -6.48 2.70 -21.21
C VAL A 68 -5.66 3.70 -22.04
N ASN A 69 -4.34 3.52 -22.12
CA ASN A 69 -3.46 4.33 -22.96
C ASN A 69 -2.56 3.48 -23.88
N PRO A 70 -3.09 2.86 -24.96
CA PRO A 70 -2.30 2.00 -25.84
C PRO A 70 -1.11 2.68 -26.53
N ARG A 71 -1.06 4.03 -26.52
CA ARG A 71 0.02 4.83 -27.12
C ARG A 71 1.19 5.11 -26.16
N LEU A 72 1.08 4.75 -24.87
CA LEU A 72 2.13 4.98 -23.87
C LEU A 72 3.37 4.08 -24.07
N GLY A 73 3.29 3.08 -24.96
CA GLY A 73 4.34 2.10 -25.17
C GLY A 73 4.42 1.08 -24.03
N ASP A 74 5.54 0.37 -23.94
CA ASP A 74 5.76 -0.60 -22.88
C ASP A 74 6.21 0.09 -21.58
N LEU A 75 5.30 0.16 -20.60
CA LEU A 75 5.58 0.75 -19.29
C LEU A 75 6.60 -0.04 -18.46
N ASP A 76 6.77 -1.34 -18.71
CA ASP A 76 7.76 -2.16 -18.02
C ASP A 76 9.17 -1.82 -18.50
N GLU A 77 9.35 -1.58 -19.80
CA GLU A 77 10.61 -1.06 -20.34
C GLU A 77 10.89 0.39 -19.92
N ALA A 78 9.85 1.21 -19.79
CA ALA A 78 9.98 2.59 -19.34
C ALA A 78 10.41 2.73 -17.87
N ARG A 79 10.32 1.66 -17.07
CA ARG A 79 10.75 1.58 -15.66
C ARG A 79 10.20 2.73 -14.80
N LEU A 80 8.94 3.08 -15.02
CA LEU A 80 8.30 4.13 -14.24
C LEU A 80 8.18 3.69 -12.78
N ALA A 81 8.53 4.60 -11.86
CA ALA A 81 8.31 4.39 -10.44
C ALA A 81 6.81 4.39 -10.13
N PHE A 82 6.40 3.68 -9.07
CA PHE A 82 5.00 3.62 -8.62
C PHE A 82 4.34 5.00 -8.54
N ALA A 83 5.01 6.00 -7.96
CA ALA A 83 4.49 7.36 -7.84
C ALA A 83 4.21 8.02 -9.20
N GLN A 84 5.03 7.73 -10.22
CA GLN A 84 4.84 8.22 -11.59
C GLN A 84 3.64 7.53 -12.24
N LYS A 85 3.48 6.22 -12.05
CA LYS A 85 2.29 5.47 -12.50
C LYS A 85 1.00 6.02 -11.88
N VAL A 86 1.02 6.30 -10.58
CA VAL A 86 -0.12 6.94 -9.91
C VAL A 86 -0.41 8.32 -10.49
N HIS A 87 0.62 9.11 -10.80
CA HIS A 87 0.43 10.42 -11.42
C HIS A 87 -0.25 10.33 -12.80
N LEU A 88 0.11 9.32 -13.61
CA LEU A 88 -0.58 9.04 -14.88
C LEU A 88 -2.05 8.67 -14.67
N LEU A 89 -2.36 7.92 -13.61
CA LEU A 89 -3.75 7.61 -13.25
C LEU A 89 -4.52 8.88 -12.86
N GLU A 90 -3.94 9.81 -12.11
CA GLU A 90 -4.66 11.02 -11.65
C GLU A 90 -5.12 11.95 -12.78
N GLY A 91 -4.36 12.01 -13.88
CA GLY A 91 -4.68 12.88 -15.01
C GLY A 91 -5.96 12.48 -15.73
N ASP A 92 -6.21 11.16 -15.84
CA ASP A 92 -7.26 10.58 -16.69
C ASP A 92 -8.09 9.49 -16.01
N ALA A 93 -8.06 9.37 -14.68
CA ALA A 93 -8.78 8.33 -13.96
C ALA A 93 -10.30 8.42 -14.23
N PRO A 94 -10.92 7.36 -14.75
CA PRO A 94 -12.37 7.28 -14.83
C PRO A 94 -13.01 7.51 -13.45
N PRO A 95 -14.20 8.14 -13.39
CA PRO A 95 -14.93 8.32 -12.13
C PRO A 95 -15.12 7.03 -11.32
N ALA A 96 -15.15 5.88 -12.01
CA ALA A 96 -15.26 4.55 -11.42
C ALA A 96 -14.04 4.09 -10.59
N ILE A 97 -12.88 4.76 -10.72
CA ILE A 97 -11.67 4.40 -9.96
C ILE A 97 -10.94 5.61 -9.35
N SER A 98 -11.32 6.85 -9.68
CA SER A 98 -10.68 8.05 -9.15
C SER A 98 -10.72 8.15 -7.63
N TYR A 99 -11.75 7.59 -6.98
CA TYR A 99 -11.86 7.56 -5.52
C TYR A 99 -10.84 6.63 -4.84
N LEU A 100 -10.16 5.75 -5.58
CA LEU A 100 -9.12 4.86 -5.04
C LEU A 100 -7.76 5.56 -4.92
N VAL A 101 -7.55 6.64 -5.70
CA VAL A 101 -6.26 7.34 -5.80
C VAL A 101 -5.68 7.73 -4.43
N PRO A 102 -6.45 8.32 -3.48
CA PRO A 102 -5.90 8.64 -2.17
C PRO A 102 -5.36 7.41 -1.42
N GLY A 103 -6.05 6.27 -1.51
CA GLY A 103 -5.61 5.01 -0.94
C GLY A 103 -4.38 4.44 -1.64
N ILE A 104 -4.29 4.51 -2.96
CA ILE A 104 -3.12 4.03 -3.72
C ILE A 104 -1.88 4.87 -3.36
N LYS A 105 -2.02 6.20 -3.23
CA LYS A 105 -0.96 7.09 -2.72
C LYS A 105 -0.55 6.74 -1.30
N ARG A 106 -1.53 6.46 -0.44
CA ARG A 106 -1.28 6.06 0.95
C ARG A 106 -0.51 4.75 1.05
N LEU A 107 -0.83 3.76 0.22
CA LEU A 107 -0.09 2.49 0.12
C LEU A 107 1.39 2.72 -0.24
N ASN A 108 1.67 3.61 -1.19
CA ASN A 108 3.05 3.99 -1.53
C ASN A 108 3.77 4.65 -0.35
N ALA A 109 3.08 5.52 0.41
CA ALA A 109 3.64 6.15 1.59
C ALA A 109 3.99 5.12 2.68
N VAL A 110 3.11 4.16 2.95
CA VAL A 110 3.36 3.05 3.88
C VAL A 110 4.59 2.26 3.44
N ARG A 111 4.66 1.85 2.17
CA ARG A 111 5.80 1.11 1.61
C ARG A 111 7.11 1.90 1.68
N ASN A 112 7.08 3.21 1.44
CA ASN A 112 8.27 4.06 1.54
C ASN A 112 8.75 4.20 2.98
N ARG A 113 7.84 4.34 3.95
CA ARG A 113 8.22 4.31 5.38
C ARG A 113 8.88 2.98 5.74
N LEU A 114 8.33 1.86 5.25
CA LEU A 114 8.90 0.53 5.45
C LEU A 114 10.30 0.39 4.81
N ALA A 115 10.51 0.91 3.60
CA ALA A 115 11.80 0.87 2.92
C ALA A 115 12.90 1.66 3.65
N HIS A 116 12.53 2.70 4.41
CA HIS A 116 13.46 3.50 5.20
C HIS A 116 13.57 3.05 6.67
N ASN A 117 12.57 2.34 7.18
CA ASN A 117 12.51 1.86 8.55
C ASN A 117 11.76 0.52 8.61
N LEU A 118 12.49 -0.57 8.87
CA LEU A 118 11.91 -1.91 8.96
C LEU A 118 10.91 -2.09 10.11
N ALA A 119 10.93 -1.20 11.11
CA ALA A 119 9.97 -1.17 12.21
C ALA A 119 8.70 -0.37 11.88
N ALA A 120 8.59 0.20 10.68
CA ALA A 120 7.41 0.95 10.28
C ALA A 120 6.19 0.02 10.14
N THR A 121 5.07 0.44 10.73
CA THR A 121 3.79 -0.27 10.67
C THR A 121 2.76 0.51 9.85
N VAL A 122 1.63 -0.13 9.59
CA VAL A 122 0.42 0.54 9.11
C VAL A 122 -0.26 1.18 10.31
N THR A 123 -0.50 2.48 10.26
CA THR A 123 -1.14 3.21 11.36
C THR A 123 -2.65 3.31 11.16
N ASP A 124 -3.37 3.67 12.23
CA ASP A 124 -4.81 3.92 12.17
C ASP A 124 -5.16 5.04 11.19
N GLU A 125 -4.31 6.06 11.05
CA GLU A 125 -4.48 7.12 10.05
C GLU A 125 -4.36 6.60 8.62
N ASP A 126 -3.46 5.63 8.36
CA ASP A 126 -3.39 4.99 7.05
C ASP A 126 -4.64 4.15 6.80
N ALA A 127 -5.10 3.38 7.80
CA ALA A 127 -6.31 2.59 7.75
C ALA A 127 -7.56 3.45 7.49
N ALA A 128 -7.67 4.62 8.10
CA ALA A 128 -8.77 5.55 7.88
C ALA A 128 -8.86 6.00 6.41
N VAL A 129 -7.72 6.25 5.75
CA VAL A 129 -7.69 6.59 4.32
C VAL A 129 -8.17 5.41 3.47
N PHE A 130 -7.71 4.19 3.77
CA PHE A 130 -8.17 2.98 3.07
C PHE A 130 -9.67 2.74 3.25
N LEU A 131 -10.18 2.87 4.47
CA LEU A 131 -11.61 2.75 4.79
C LEU A 131 -12.45 3.80 4.08
N SER A 132 -11.95 5.03 3.92
CA SER A 132 -12.65 6.08 3.16
C SER A 132 -12.82 5.73 1.68
N CYS A 133 -11.88 4.96 1.10
CA CYS A 133 -12.00 4.47 -0.27
C CYS A 133 -13.01 3.30 -0.34
N LEU A 134 -12.99 2.41 0.66
CA LEU A 134 -13.89 1.25 0.75
C LEU A 134 -15.35 1.64 1.06
N SER A 135 -15.59 2.71 1.81
CA SER A 135 -16.94 3.15 2.16
C SER A 135 -17.74 3.59 0.93
N ARG A 136 -17.07 4.10 -0.11
CA ARG A 136 -17.69 4.44 -1.38
C ARG A 136 -18.14 3.21 -2.17
N PHE A 137 -17.47 2.07 -1.99
CA PHE A 137 -17.93 0.77 -2.48
C PHE A 137 -19.16 0.26 -1.73
N ARG A 138 -19.26 0.48 -0.41
CA ARG A 138 -20.45 0.06 0.37
C ARG A 138 -21.75 0.72 -0.11
N PHE A 139 -21.67 1.93 -0.66
CA PHE A 139 -22.82 2.58 -1.30
C PHE A 139 -23.21 1.97 -2.65
N ILE A 140 -22.25 1.37 -3.38
CA ILE A 140 -22.48 0.77 -4.71
C ILE A 140 -22.87 -0.72 -4.59
N SER A 141 -22.34 -1.42 -3.57
CA SER A 141 -22.41 -2.89 -3.43
C SER A 141 -23.34 -3.35 -2.32
N VAL A 142 -24.46 -2.65 -2.11
CA VAL A 142 -25.46 -2.96 -1.06
C VAL A 142 -25.94 -4.43 -1.13
N GLU A 143 -25.69 -5.18 -2.21
CA GLU A 143 -26.06 -6.59 -2.32
C GLU A 143 -24.93 -7.63 -2.11
N ASN A 144 -23.63 -7.27 -2.05
CA ASN A 144 -22.55 -8.28 -2.14
C ASN A 144 -21.58 -8.38 -0.95
N LEU A 145 -21.80 -7.64 0.13
CA LEU A 145 -21.04 -7.84 1.38
C LEU A 145 -21.96 -8.40 2.45
N ASN A 146 -22.23 -9.71 2.36
CA ASN A 146 -22.84 -10.50 3.43
C ASN A 146 -21.98 -10.44 4.72
N GLY A 147 -22.17 -9.38 5.50
CA GLY A 147 -21.93 -9.36 6.94
C GLY A 147 -20.50 -9.59 7.45
N LYS A 148 -19.45 -9.58 6.61
CA LYS A 148 -18.07 -9.55 7.13
C LYS A 148 -17.81 -8.17 7.72
N ASN A 149 -17.85 -8.06 9.05
CA ASN A 149 -17.35 -6.90 9.77
C ASN A 149 -15.97 -6.54 9.21
N LEU A 150 -15.78 -5.27 8.85
CA LEU A 150 -14.46 -4.77 8.49
C LEU A 150 -13.56 -4.96 9.71
N SER A 151 -12.39 -5.58 9.52
CA SER A 151 -11.41 -5.74 10.59
C SER A 151 -11.00 -4.36 11.09
N GLU A 152 -10.77 -4.25 12.39
CA GLU A 152 -10.23 -3.03 13.02
C GLU A 152 -8.70 -2.99 12.95
N ASP A 153 -8.03 -4.11 12.60
CA ASP A 153 -6.58 -4.16 12.41
C ASP A 153 -6.17 -3.37 11.14
N PRO A 154 -5.34 -2.32 11.26
CA PRO A 154 -4.85 -1.54 10.12
C PRO A 154 -4.26 -2.37 8.99
N LEU A 155 -3.59 -3.48 9.32
CA LEU A 155 -2.94 -4.32 8.33
C LEU A 155 -3.94 -5.17 7.54
N ASP A 156 -5.01 -5.64 8.18
CA ASP A 156 -6.14 -6.27 7.51
C ASP A 156 -6.88 -5.29 6.61
N VAL A 157 -7.08 -4.05 7.07
CA VAL A 157 -7.69 -2.98 6.26
C VAL A 157 -6.86 -2.70 5.00
N LEU A 158 -5.53 -2.64 5.14
CA LEU A 158 -4.61 -2.48 4.01
C LEU A 158 -4.75 -3.62 3.00
N ASP A 159 -4.75 -4.88 3.46
CA ASP A 159 -4.89 -6.04 2.57
C ASP A 159 -6.22 -5.98 1.79
N ARG A 160 -7.32 -5.67 2.48
CA ARG A 160 -8.63 -5.53 1.85
C ARG A 160 -8.70 -4.39 0.85
N PHE A 161 -8.09 -3.25 1.18
CA PHE A 161 -7.97 -2.16 0.24
C PHE A 161 -7.17 -2.56 -1.00
N ALA A 162 -6.05 -3.27 -0.83
CA ALA A 162 -5.22 -3.70 -1.95
C ALA A 162 -5.97 -4.66 -2.89
N GLU A 163 -6.66 -5.67 -2.35
CA GLU A 163 -7.51 -6.59 -3.13
C GLU A 163 -8.60 -5.83 -3.89
N PHE A 164 -9.26 -4.89 -3.22
CA PHE A 164 -10.34 -4.11 -3.80
C PHE A 164 -9.85 -3.15 -4.90
N ALA A 165 -8.75 -2.44 -4.66
CA ALA A 165 -8.15 -1.52 -5.61
C ALA A 165 -7.69 -2.27 -6.87
N ALA A 166 -6.98 -3.38 -6.70
CA ALA A 166 -6.56 -4.27 -7.77
C ALA A 166 -7.76 -4.77 -8.60
N SER A 167 -8.80 -5.27 -7.93
CA SER A 167 -10.03 -5.73 -8.59
C SER A 167 -10.71 -4.61 -9.40
N SER A 168 -10.73 -3.39 -8.86
CA SER A 168 -11.34 -2.24 -9.54
C SER A 168 -10.52 -1.79 -10.76
N LEU A 169 -9.19 -1.77 -10.65
CA LEU A 169 -8.28 -1.49 -11.76
C LEU A 169 -8.39 -2.54 -12.87
N HIS A 170 -8.45 -3.82 -12.49
CA HIS A 170 -8.66 -4.92 -13.42
C HIS A 170 -10.02 -4.85 -14.10
N ASN A 171 -11.10 -4.68 -13.33
CA ASN A 171 -12.45 -4.63 -13.88
C ASN A 171 -12.62 -3.46 -14.86
N SER A 172 -12.15 -2.26 -14.51
CA SER A 172 -12.20 -1.09 -15.40
C SER A 172 -11.40 -1.25 -16.70
N SER A 173 -10.36 -2.11 -16.71
CA SER A 173 -9.54 -2.41 -17.89
C SER A 173 -9.94 -3.72 -18.59
N SER A 174 -10.82 -4.53 -18.00
CA SER A 174 -11.29 -5.79 -18.59
C SER A 174 -12.30 -5.57 -19.72
N ALA A 175 -12.37 -6.52 -20.66
CA ALA A 175 -13.42 -6.52 -21.69
C ALA A 175 -14.83 -6.58 -21.08
N PHE A 176 -15.00 -7.36 -20.01
CA PHE A 176 -16.25 -7.45 -19.26
C PHE A 176 -16.66 -6.10 -18.65
N GLY A 177 -15.77 -5.43 -17.92
CA GLY A 177 -16.09 -4.16 -17.27
C GLY A 177 -16.34 -3.03 -18.26
N ARG A 178 -15.64 -3.01 -19.40
CA ARG A 178 -15.97 -2.09 -20.51
C ARG A 178 -17.38 -2.35 -21.06
N ALA A 179 -17.72 -3.61 -21.34
CA ALA A 179 -19.04 -3.97 -21.83
C ALA A 179 -20.16 -3.66 -20.80
N TYR A 180 -19.88 -3.86 -19.52
CA TYR A 180 -20.81 -3.54 -18.42
C TYR A 180 -21.05 -2.04 -18.28
N LEU A 181 -19.99 -1.21 -18.32
CA LEU A 181 -20.11 0.25 -18.29
C LEU A 181 -20.87 0.78 -19.52
N GLN A 182 -20.55 0.26 -20.70
CA GLN A 182 -21.28 0.58 -21.93
C GLN A 182 -22.77 0.23 -21.82
N ALA A 183 -23.11 -0.94 -21.27
CA ALA A 183 -24.50 -1.33 -21.04
C ALA A 183 -25.24 -0.42 -20.04
N ILE A 184 -24.57 0.12 -19.03
CA ILE A 184 -25.14 1.11 -18.11
C ILE A 184 -25.41 2.43 -18.84
N GLU A 185 -24.44 2.92 -19.63
CA GLU A 185 -24.59 4.16 -20.41
C GLU A 185 -25.72 4.07 -21.44
N GLU A 186 -25.83 2.92 -22.12
CA GLU A 186 -26.89 2.66 -23.11
C GLU A 186 -28.26 2.40 -22.46
N GLY A 187 -28.30 1.84 -21.24
CA GLY A 187 -29.54 1.47 -20.54
C GLY A 187 -30.17 2.55 -19.65
N TYR A 188 -29.39 3.52 -19.14
CA TYR A 188 -29.87 4.56 -18.21
C TYR A 188 -29.16 5.92 -18.40
N PRO A 189 -29.50 6.71 -19.44
CA PRO A 189 -28.79 7.95 -19.79
C PRO A 189 -28.96 9.14 -18.81
N HIS A 190 -29.78 9.03 -17.75
CA HIS A 190 -30.21 10.18 -16.94
C HIS A 190 -29.61 10.29 -15.51
N VAL A 191 -28.79 9.35 -15.06
CA VAL A 191 -28.33 9.33 -13.65
C VAL A 191 -27.04 10.15 -13.41
N LEU A 192 -26.32 10.55 -14.46
CA LEU A 192 -25.02 11.23 -14.32
C LEU A 192 -25.04 12.77 -14.44
N HIS A 193 -26.20 13.40 -14.67
CA HIS A 193 -26.29 14.86 -14.94
C HIS A 193 -27.11 15.71 -13.96
N HIS A 194 -27.53 15.18 -12.80
CA HIS A 194 -28.23 16.01 -11.81
C HIS A 194 -27.32 16.37 -10.62
N GLY A 195 -26.71 17.55 -10.70
CA GLY A 195 -26.26 18.28 -9.52
C GLY A 195 -27.45 18.60 -8.58
N PRO A 196 -27.19 18.93 -7.30
CA PRO A 196 -28.25 19.09 -6.31
C PRO A 196 -29.28 20.15 -6.76
N PRO A 197 -30.58 19.92 -6.54
CA PRO A 197 -31.63 20.84 -6.99
C PRO A 197 -31.45 22.21 -6.34
N LYS A 198 -31.45 23.27 -7.17
CA LYS A 198 -31.43 24.65 -6.67
C LYS A 198 -32.64 24.91 -5.78
N PRO A 199 -32.48 25.58 -4.63
CA PRO A 199 -33.60 25.90 -3.76
C PRO A 199 -34.57 26.84 -4.47
N GLN A 200 -35.83 26.41 -4.58
CA GLN A 200 -36.91 27.23 -5.13
C GLN A 200 -37.23 28.36 -4.16
N ARG A 201 -37.25 29.61 -4.65
CA ARG A 201 -37.71 30.76 -3.86
C ARG A 201 -39.22 30.65 -3.63
N PRO A 202 -39.73 31.00 -2.44
CA PRO A 202 -41.16 31.00 -2.17
C PRO A 202 -41.84 32.10 -2.99
N ALA A 203 -42.93 31.75 -3.66
CA ALA A 203 -43.77 32.69 -4.40
C ALA A 203 -44.59 33.55 -3.42
N THR A 204 -44.54 34.86 -3.62
CA THR A 204 -45.40 35.90 -3.02
C THR A 204 -46.79 35.89 -3.61
#